data_AF-A0A2S6U153-F1
#
_entry.id   AF-A0A2S6U153-F1
#
_cell.length_a   1.000
_cell.length_b   1.000
_cell.length_c   1.000
_cell.angle_alpha   90.00
_cell.angle_beta   90.00
_cell.angle_gamma   90.00
#
_symmetry.space_group_name_H-M   'P 1'
#
loop_
_entity.id
_entity.type
_entity.pdbx_description
1 polymer ?
#
loop_
_entity_poly.entity_id
_entity_poly.type
_entity_poly.pdbx_seq_one_letter_code
_entity_poly.pdbx_strand_id
1 'polypeptide(L)'
;EATGALNEKLTLAIENGTVALRHAVLESAPGGGVIRYRPQSVGPALANANEVAELFLKLVDDFKYDSVRVTLNADPSGGIASRFEIKGRNAAVYDGFPIELNISMSGPLRDILNQSIKTYTLPERLLTQIQTPGGTQGVPSGN
;
A
#
# COMPACT_ATOMS: atom_id res chain seq x y z
N GLU A 1 10.74 2.33 -10.22
CA GLU A 1 9.95 1.48 -11.14
C GLU A 1 9.74 0.12 -10.49
N ALA A 2 8.61 -0.53 -10.76
CA ALA A 2 8.34 -1.88 -10.28
C ALA A 2 7.58 -2.65 -11.37
N THR A 3 7.85 -3.95 -11.52
CA THR A 3 7.18 -4.83 -12.48
C THR A 3 6.50 -5.99 -11.78
N GLY A 4 5.55 -6.65 -12.46
CA GLY A 4 4.83 -7.83 -12.00
C GLY A 4 3.36 -7.56 -11.72
N ALA A 5 2.60 -8.61 -11.41
CA ALA A 5 1.16 -8.53 -11.16
C ALA A 5 0.86 -8.79 -9.67
N LEU A 6 -0.18 -8.16 -9.15
CA LEU A 6 -0.70 -8.40 -7.81
C LEU A 6 -2.10 -9.01 -7.94
N ASN A 7 -2.39 -9.99 -7.10
CA ASN A 7 -3.71 -10.52 -6.83
C ASN A 7 -4.27 -9.83 -5.58
N GLU A 8 -5.44 -9.23 -5.70
CA GLU A 8 -6.10 -8.50 -4.62
C GLU A 8 -7.20 -9.30 -3.91
N LYS A 9 -7.21 -9.21 -2.58
CA LYS A 9 -8.38 -9.53 -1.75
C LYS A 9 -8.64 -8.36 -0.79
N LEU A 10 -9.49 -7.45 -1.23
CA LEU A 10 -9.90 -6.28 -0.46
C LEU A 10 -11.17 -6.58 0.33
N THR A 11 -11.11 -6.51 1.67
CA THR A 11 -12.30 -6.60 2.52
C THR A 11 -12.65 -5.19 3.01
N LEU A 12 -13.80 -4.68 2.57
CA LEU A 12 -14.34 -3.39 3.00
C LEU A 12 -15.43 -3.65 4.06
N ALA A 13 -15.35 -2.96 5.19
CA ALA A 13 -16.38 -2.95 6.23
C ALA A 13 -17.03 -1.56 6.29
N ILE A 14 -18.25 -1.47 6.82
CA ILE A 14 -18.90 -0.19 7.11
C ILE A 14 -19.02 -0.07 8.62
N GLU A 15 -18.44 0.97 9.19
CA GLU A 15 -18.45 1.26 10.62
C GLU A 15 -18.81 2.72 10.86
N ASN A 16 -19.79 2.94 11.75
CA ASN A 16 -20.29 4.28 12.07
C ASN A 16 -20.70 5.09 10.82
N GLY A 17 -21.17 4.42 9.76
CA GLY A 17 -21.55 5.04 8.49
C GLY A 17 -20.39 5.35 7.54
N THR A 18 -19.16 4.95 7.89
CA THR A 18 -17.95 5.14 7.09
C THR A 18 -17.39 3.82 6.57
N VAL A 19 -16.91 3.81 5.33
CA VAL A 19 -16.19 2.65 4.76
C VAL A 19 -14.83 2.54 5.44
N ALA A 20 -14.59 1.43 6.14
CA ALA A 20 -13.34 1.07 6.77
C ALA A 20 -12.66 -0.07 5.99
N LEU A 21 -11.38 0.10 5.64
CA LEU A 21 -10.57 -0.97 5.08
C LEU A 21 -10.11 -1.89 6.22
N ARG A 22 -10.53 -3.16 6.19
CA ARG A 22 -10.10 -4.15 7.19
C ARG A 22 -9.32 -5.27 6.51
N HIS A 23 -8.10 -5.51 6.96
CA HIS A 23 -7.30 -6.69 6.58
C HIS A 23 -7.25 -6.89 5.07
N ALA A 24 -7.04 -5.82 4.32
CA ALA A 24 -6.82 -5.93 2.89
C ALA A 24 -5.47 -6.59 2.65
N VAL A 25 -5.46 -7.67 1.87
CA VAL A 25 -4.25 -8.40 1.53
C VAL A 25 -4.06 -8.33 0.01
N LEU A 26 -2.86 -7.90 -0.39
CA LEU A 26 -2.40 -7.91 -1.77
C LEU A 26 -1.23 -8.89 -1.83
N GLU A 27 -1.24 -9.82 -2.77
CA GLU A 27 -0.16 -10.78 -2.96
C GLU A 27 0.35 -10.71 -4.39
N SER A 28 1.64 -10.86 -4.62
CA SER A 28 2.15 -10.99 -5.98
C SER A 28 1.58 -12.25 -6.65
N ALA A 29 1.19 -12.12 -7.92
CA ALA A 29 0.93 -13.26 -8.76
C ALA A 29 2.21 -14.11 -8.94
N PRO A 30 2.08 -15.39 -9.29
CA PRO A 30 3.23 -16.23 -9.62
C PRO A 30 4.08 -15.59 -10.73
N GLY A 31 5.41 -15.76 -10.64
CA GLY A 31 6.37 -15.25 -11.62
C GLY A 31 7.26 -14.10 -11.13
N GLY A 32 6.95 -13.53 -9.95
CA GLY A 32 7.79 -12.51 -9.32
C GLY A 32 7.92 -11.22 -10.15
N GLY A 33 8.99 -10.48 -9.91
CA GLY A 33 9.27 -9.25 -10.65
C GLY A 33 10.50 -8.51 -10.13
N VAL A 34 10.61 -7.23 -10.49
CA VAL A 34 11.76 -6.40 -10.10
C VAL A 34 11.29 -5.09 -9.50
N ILE A 35 11.93 -4.68 -8.40
CA ILE A 35 11.81 -3.37 -7.77
C ILE A 35 13.13 -2.63 -8.01
N ARG A 36 13.02 -1.40 -8.52
CA ARG A 36 14.17 -0.49 -8.69
C ARG A 36 13.83 0.88 -8.15
N TYR A 37 14.47 1.25 -7.05
CA TYR A 37 14.28 2.55 -6.41
C TYR A 37 15.40 3.51 -6.81
N ARG A 38 15.07 4.44 -7.72
CA ARG A 38 15.97 5.51 -8.17
C ARG A 38 15.34 6.87 -7.84
N PRO A 39 15.50 7.39 -6.61
CA PRO A 39 14.92 8.68 -6.26
C PRO A 39 15.61 9.80 -7.04
N GLN A 40 14.85 10.79 -7.53
CA GLN A 40 15.42 11.97 -8.19
C GLN A 40 16.24 12.85 -7.24
N SER A 41 15.93 12.78 -5.94
CA SER A 41 16.69 13.40 -4.87
C SER A 41 16.60 12.51 -3.64
N VAL A 42 17.73 12.22 -3.01
CA VAL A 42 17.78 11.53 -1.72
C VAL A 42 17.26 12.52 -0.67
N GLY A 43 16.04 12.30 -0.16
CA GLY A 43 15.42 13.20 0.83
C GLY A 43 16.27 13.28 2.11
N PRO A 44 16.07 14.33 2.95
CA PRO A 44 16.91 14.57 4.14
C PRO A 44 16.97 13.39 5.13
N ALA A 45 15.93 12.55 5.16
CA ALA A 45 15.89 11.32 5.96
C ALA A 45 16.90 10.25 5.49
N LEU A 46 17.20 10.20 4.19
CA LEU A 46 18.20 9.30 3.60
C LEU A 46 19.54 10.02 3.38
N ALA A 47 19.58 11.35 3.39
CA ALA A 47 20.82 12.12 3.29
C ALA A 47 21.70 12.00 4.55
N ASN A 48 21.08 11.71 5.70
CA ASN A 48 21.76 11.36 6.95
C ASN A 48 21.76 9.84 7.19
N ALA A 49 21.69 9.04 6.12
CA ALA A 49 21.63 7.59 6.20
C ALA A 49 22.81 7.04 6.99
N ASN A 50 22.50 6.16 7.95
CA ASN A 50 23.49 5.26 8.52
C ASN A 50 23.76 4.10 7.53
N GLU A 51 24.76 3.28 7.82
CA GLU A 51 25.15 2.11 7.00
C GLU A 51 23.95 1.20 6.65
N VAL A 52 22.96 1.12 7.53
CA VAL A 52 21.73 0.33 7.34
C VAL A 52 20.86 0.91 6.22
N ALA A 53 20.70 2.24 6.17
CA ALA A 53 19.92 2.90 5.13
C ALA A 53 20.64 2.85 3.76
N GLU A 54 21.97 2.98 3.74
CA GLU A 54 22.76 2.80 2.52
C GLU A 54 22.64 1.37 1.98
N LEU A 55 22.75 0.37 2.86
CA LEU A 55 22.54 -1.04 2.51
C LEU A 55 21.13 -1.27 1.96
N PHE A 56 20.11 -0.70 2.59
CA PHE A 56 18.74 -0.78 2.10
C PHE A 56 18.60 -0.19 0.70
N LEU A 57 19.14 1.01 0.46
CA LEU A 57 19.09 1.64 -0.86
C LEU A 57 19.80 0.80 -1.93
N LYS A 58 20.98 0.25 -1.60
CA LYS A 58 21.69 -0.66 -2.49
C LYS A 58 20.88 -1.92 -2.78
N LEU A 59 20.20 -2.45 -1.77
CA LEU A 59 19.37 -3.64 -1.90
C LEU A 59 18.19 -3.41 -2.85
N VAL A 60 17.52 -2.25 -2.77
CA VAL A 60 16.33 -1.94 -3.59
C VAL A 60 16.64 -1.33 -4.97
N ASP A 61 17.91 -1.16 -5.34
CA ASP A 61 18.30 -0.61 -6.66
C ASP A 61 17.99 -1.57 -7.82
N ASP A 62 18.17 -2.89 -7.63
CA ASP A 62 17.78 -3.95 -8.57
C ASP A 62 17.31 -5.21 -7.83
N PHE A 63 16.27 -5.06 -7.00
CA PHE A 63 15.76 -6.16 -6.18
C PHE A 63 14.81 -7.05 -7.00
N LYS A 64 15.22 -8.28 -7.25
CA LYS A 64 14.39 -9.31 -7.90
C LYS A 64 13.58 -10.01 -6.82
N TYR A 65 12.27 -9.78 -6.81
CA TYR A 65 11.39 -10.41 -5.84
C TYR A 65 10.78 -11.70 -6.40
N ASP A 66 10.68 -12.70 -5.53
CA ASP A 66 9.97 -13.94 -5.78
C ASP A 66 8.51 -13.83 -5.30
N SER A 67 8.29 -13.13 -4.18
CA SER A 67 6.96 -12.86 -3.66
C SER A 67 6.85 -11.53 -2.92
N VAL A 68 5.67 -10.93 -3.01
CA VAL A 68 5.26 -9.74 -2.25
C VAL A 68 3.94 -10.06 -1.56
N ARG A 69 3.84 -9.72 -0.28
CA ARG A 69 2.58 -9.66 0.46
C ARG A 69 2.47 -8.27 1.10
N VAL A 70 1.35 -7.61 0.88
CA VAL A 70 1.03 -6.33 1.50
C VAL A 70 -0.24 -6.49 2.31
N THR A 71 -0.18 -6.12 3.59
CA THR A 71 -1.36 -6.05 4.46
C THR A 71 -1.67 -4.59 4.75
N LEU A 72 -2.91 -4.17 4.51
CA LEU A 72 -3.39 -2.81 4.74
C LEU A 72 -4.52 -2.82 5.77
N ASN A 73 -4.40 -1.95 6.77
CA ASN A 73 -5.39 -1.75 7.82
C ASN A 73 -5.67 -0.27 8.02
N ALA A 74 -6.93 0.09 8.25
CA ALA A 74 -7.26 1.41 8.75
C ALA A 74 -6.59 1.65 10.12
N ASP A 75 -5.95 2.79 10.27
CA ASP A 75 -5.38 3.25 11.53
C ASP A 75 -6.46 3.98 12.36
N PRO A 76 -6.46 3.87 13.71
CA PRO A 76 -7.42 4.56 14.57
C PRO A 76 -7.46 6.09 14.40
N SER A 77 -6.38 6.71 13.91
CA SER A 77 -6.29 8.14 13.59
C SER A 77 -6.88 8.53 12.23
N GLY A 78 -7.42 7.55 11.47
CA GLY A 78 -7.96 7.75 10.13
C GLY A 78 -6.93 7.59 8.99
N GLY A 79 -5.70 7.15 9.31
CA GLY A 79 -4.67 6.79 8.35
C GLY A 79 -4.78 5.35 7.84
N ILE A 80 -3.77 4.90 7.10
CA ILE A 80 -3.54 3.47 6.84
C ILE A 80 -2.21 3.05 7.45
N ALA A 81 -2.25 1.92 8.16
CA ALA A 81 -1.09 1.13 8.51
C ALA A 81 -0.91 0.03 7.46
N SER A 82 0.27 -0.02 6.86
CA SER A 82 0.65 -0.98 5.83
C SER A 82 1.86 -1.79 6.28
N ARG A 83 1.85 -3.08 5.98
CA ARG A 83 2.96 -3.99 6.19
C ARG A 83 3.31 -4.67 4.88
N PHE A 84 4.57 -4.58 4.48
CA PHE A 84 5.13 -5.20 3.29
C PHE A 84 6.06 -6.33 3.72
N GLU A 85 5.82 -7.51 3.16
CA GLU A 85 6.66 -8.70 3.31
C GLU A 85 7.12 -9.09 1.91
N ILE A 86 8.40 -8.92 1.63
CA ILE A 86 8.97 -9.12 0.30
C ILE A 86 10.10 -10.13 0.40
N LYS A 87 10.00 -11.21 -0.36
CA LYS A 87 11.08 -12.20 -0.49
C LYS A 87 11.73 -12.05 -1.84
N GLY A 88 13.06 -12.04 -1.86
CA GLY A 88 13.79 -11.87 -3.11
C GLY A 88 15.28 -11.79 -2.90
N ARG A 89 15.99 -11.21 -3.87
CA ARG A 89 17.44 -11.04 -3.83
C ARG A 89 17.90 -9.87 -4.69
N ASN A 90 19.08 -9.36 -4.37
CA ASN A 90 19.82 -8.45 -5.24
C ASN A 90 21.24 -9.01 -5.40
N ALA A 91 21.67 -9.25 -6.64
CA ALA A 91 22.98 -9.87 -6.91
C ALA A 91 24.17 -9.03 -6.43
N ALA A 92 24.00 -7.73 -6.26
CA ALA A 92 25.03 -6.81 -5.79
C ALA A 92 25.12 -6.70 -4.26
N VAL A 93 24.22 -7.39 -3.53
CA VAL A 93 24.14 -7.36 -2.07
C VAL A 93 24.22 -8.78 -1.54
N TYR A 94 25.12 -9.01 -0.57
CA TYR A 94 25.35 -10.32 0.04
C TYR A 94 25.43 -11.45 -1.01
N ASP A 95 26.24 -11.29 -2.06
CA ASP A 95 26.45 -12.30 -3.10
C ASP A 95 25.16 -12.88 -3.73
N GLY A 96 24.06 -12.12 -3.72
CA GLY A 96 22.78 -12.55 -4.25
C GLY A 96 22.01 -13.52 -3.37
N PHE A 97 22.37 -13.67 -2.09
CA PHE A 97 21.60 -14.48 -1.14
C PHE A 97 20.15 -13.99 -1.05
N PRO A 98 19.17 -14.91 -0.85
CA PRO A 98 17.80 -14.54 -0.59
C PRO A 98 17.65 -13.74 0.70
N ILE A 99 16.82 -12.69 0.67
CA ILE A 99 16.54 -11.79 1.77
C ILE A 99 15.03 -11.63 1.90
N GLU A 100 14.56 -11.59 3.15
CA GLU A 100 13.18 -11.26 3.49
C GLU A 100 13.12 -9.84 4.07
N LEU A 101 12.47 -8.94 3.35
CA LEU A 101 12.24 -7.56 3.77
C LEU A 101 10.87 -7.43 4.43
N ASN A 102 10.88 -6.89 5.64
CA ASN A 102 9.69 -6.62 6.44
C ASN A 102 9.63 -5.13 6.73
N ILE A 103 8.71 -4.42 6.08
CA ILE A 103 8.61 -2.95 6.16
C ILE A 103 7.22 -2.60 6.68
N SER A 104 7.15 -1.78 7.73
CA SER A 104 5.90 -1.21 8.23
C SER A 104 5.88 0.29 7.90
N MET A 105 4.79 0.77 7.30
CA MET A 105 4.59 2.18 7.01
C MET A 105 3.21 2.62 7.51
N SER A 106 3.15 3.78 8.15
CA SER A 106 1.91 4.42 8.57
C SER A 106 1.85 5.83 7.99
N GLY A 107 0.65 6.27 7.62
CA GLY A 107 0.46 7.61 7.10
C GLY A 107 -1.00 7.92 6.74
N PRO A 108 -1.30 9.18 6.41
CA PRO A 108 -2.60 9.56 5.92
C PRO A 108 -2.88 8.86 4.58
N LEU A 109 -4.04 8.21 4.49
CA LEU A 109 -4.46 7.41 3.35
C LEU A 109 -4.36 8.16 2.00
N ARG A 110 -4.60 9.47 2.01
CA ARG A 110 -4.61 10.32 0.82
C ARG A 110 -3.24 10.44 0.15
N ASP A 111 -2.16 10.49 0.92
CA ASP A 111 -0.81 10.71 0.39
C ASP A 111 -0.23 9.43 -0.21
N ILE A 112 -0.54 8.27 0.38
CA ILE A 112 -0.11 6.95 -0.10
C ILE A 112 -0.84 6.57 -1.40
N LEU A 113 -2.15 6.85 -1.50
CA LEU A 113 -2.94 6.57 -2.71
C LEU A 113 -2.56 7.49 -3.86
N ASN A 114 -2.30 8.78 -3.61
CA ASN A 114 -1.86 9.72 -4.65
C ASN A 114 -0.49 9.36 -5.26
N GLN A 115 0.39 8.72 -4.50
CA GLN A 115 1.69 8.26 -5.00
C GLN A 115 1.64 6.92 -5.76
N SER A 116 0.68 6.05 -5.42
CA SER A 116 0.61 4.68 -5.94
C SER A 116 -0.39 4.50 -7.09
N ILE A 117 -1.36 5.40 -7.23
CA ILE A 117 -2.44 5.31 -8.23
C ILE A 117 -2.14 6.24 -9.41
N LYS A 118 -1.19 5.87 -10.26
CA LYS A 118 -1.20 6.32 -11.67
C LYS A 118 -1.93 5.34 -12.61
N THR A 119 -2.42 4.21 -12.09
CA THR A 119 -2.98 3.12 -12.93
C THR A 119 -4.35 2.59 -12.49
N TYR A 120 -4.82 2.85 -11.26
CA TYR A 120 -6.16 2.40 -10.84
C TYR A 120 -7.17 3.54 -10.97
N THR A 121 -7.93 3.54 -12.07
CA THR A 121 -9.17 4.29 -12.17
C THR A 121 -10.12 3.75 -11.08
N LEU A 122 -10.21 4.46 -9.96
CA LEU A 122 -11.25 4.20 -8.95
C LEU A 122 -12.60 4.19 -9.68
N PRO A 123 -13.36 3.08 -9.67
CA PRO A 123 -14.65 3.04 -10.35
C PRO A 123 -15.54 4.12 -9.73
N GLU A 124 -16.05 5.05 -10.54
CA GLU A 124 -16.89 6.18 -10.09
C GLU A 124 -18.10 5.75 -9.25
N ARG A 125 -18.51 4.48 -9.39
CA ARG A 125 -19.59 3.85 -8.62
C ARG A 125 -19.38 3.87 -7.11
N LEU A 126 -18.13 3.98 -6.64
CA LEU A 126 -17.83 4.10 -5.20
C LEU A 126 -18.04 5.52 -4.67
N LEU A 127 -17.94 6.55 -5.52
CA LEU A 127 -18.14 7.94 -5.12
C LEU A 127 -19.62 8.29 -4.96
N THR A 128 -20.50 7.58 -5.67
CA THR A 128 -21.95 7.83 -5.62
C THR A 128 -22.58 7.36 -4.31
N GLN A 129 -21.99 6.39 -3.62
CA GLN A 129 -22.60 5.82 -2.41
C GLN A 129 -22.26 6.58 -1.12
N ILE A 130 -21.34 7.55 -1.17
CA ILE A 130 -20.98 8.42 -0.04
C ILE A 130 -21.88 9.67 0.01
N GLN A 131 -22.63 9.95 -1.07
CA GLN A 131 -23.50 11.14 -1.17
C GLN A 131 -24.97 10.92 -0.81
N THR A 132 -25.33 9.79 -0.21
CA THR A 132 -26.67 9.67 0.40
C THR A 132 -26.55 9.66 1.93
N PRO A 133 -26.54 10.84 2.60
CA PRO A 133 -26.87 10.89 4.01
C PRO A 133 -28.29 10.36 4.18
N GLY A 134 -28.41 9.25 4.91
CA GLY A 134 -29.69 8.82 5.45
C GLY A 134 -30.16 9.79 6.54
N GLY A 135 -31.41 10.23 6.43
CA GLY A 135 -32.19 10.94 7.44
C GLY A 135 -33.39 11.60 6.75
N THR A 136 -34.65 11.46 7.14
CA THR A 136 -35.24 10.96 8.38
C THR A 136 -36.71 10.65 8.10
N GLN A 137 -37.23 9.70 8.87
CA GLN A 137 -38.62 9.30 9.05
C GLN A 137 -39.59 10.51 9.21
N GLY A 138 -40.77 10.42 8.59
CA GLY A 138 -41.87 11.39 8.77
C GLY A 138 -43.20 10.89 8.19
N VAL A 139 -43.95 10.13 8.98
CA VAL A 139 -45.42 10.00 8.90
C VAL A 139 -45.90 10.23 10.36
N PRO A 140 -47.08 10.83 10.68
CA PRO A 140 -48.25 11.15 9.84
C PRO A 140 -48.94 12.52 10.12
N SER A 141 -49.86 12.97 9.25
CA SER A 141 -51.21 13.49 9.59
C SER A 141 -51.88 14.14 8.37
N GLY A 142 -53.18 13.86 8.21
CA GLY A 142 -53.95 14.09 7.00
C GLY A 142 -54.42 15.51 6.72
N ASN A 143 -55.03 15.66 5.54
CA ASN A 143 -56.39 16.19 5.36
C ASN A 143 -56.95 15.61 4.05
#